data_AF-A0A835I3B6-F1
#
_entry.id   AF-A0A835I3B6-F1
#
_cell.length_a   1.000
_cell.length_b   1.000
_cell.length_c   1.000
_cell.angle_alpha   90.00
_cell.angle_beta   90.00
_cell.angle_gamma   90.00
#
_symmetry.space_group_name_H-M   'P 1'
#
loop_
_entity.id
_entity.type
_entity.pdbx_description
1 polymer ?
#
loop_
_entity_poly.entity_id
_entity_poly.type
_entity_poly.pdbx_seq_one_letter_code
_entity_poly.pdbx_strand_id
1 'polypeptide(L)'
;MLTANWGVVIVIMLPLVSLTTQSASYVFTHFETAPESTGITSKAYAVILSVLVSQYSLYGYDAAAHLTEETKGADKNGPIAILSSIGIISLFGWAYILALTFSIQDPSYLYDVNNETAGAFVPAQILYDAFHGRYNNSTGAIILLFVIWGSFFFGGLSITTSAARVVYALSRDNGVPFSSVWRKIHPKHKVPSNAVWLCAAICILLGLPILKVNVVFTAITSICTIGWVGGYAVPIFARLVMDEKNFNAGPFYLGRARKPICLVAFLWICYTCSVFLLPTLYPIKLDTFNYAPVAVGIFLALIMLWWVLDARKWFKGPVRNIDLQNGKV
;
A
#
# COMPACT_ATOMS: atom_id res chain seq x y z
N MET A 1 -1.39 0.65 -17.16
CA MET A 1 -0.48 0.50 -18.32
C MET A 1 0.43 1.71 -18.49
N LEU A 2 -0.08 2.96 -18.44
CA LEU A 2 0.81 4.15 -18.45
C LEU A 2 1.83 4.14 -17.29
N THR A 3 1.40 3.91 -16.04
CA THR A 3 2.29 3.87 -14.85
C THR A 3 3.42 2.84 -14.94
N ALA A 4 3.16 1.69 -15.57
CA ALA A 4 4.17 0.64 -15.75
C ALA A 4 5.30 1.08 -16.71
N ASN A 5 4.99 1.87 -17.74
CA ASN A 5 5.99 2.34 -18.69
C ASN A 5 6.99 3.33 -18.06
N TRP A 6 6.55 4.15 -17.10
CA TRP A 6 7.40 5.14 -16.43
C TRP A 6 8.43 4.50 -15.48
N GLY A 7 8.04 3.43 -14.77
CA GLY A 7 8.96 2.68 -13.93
C GLY A 7 10.09 2.03 -14.74
N VAL A 8 9.76 1.50 -15.92
CA VAL A 8 10.75 0.91 -16.84
C VAL A 8 11.78 1.94 -17.32
N VAL A 9 11.35 3.20 -17.54
CA VAL A 9 12.28 4.28 -17.88
C VAL A 9 13.34 4.45 -16.80
N ILE A 10 12.98 4.40 -15.51
CA ILE A 10 13.95 4.54 -14.42
C ILE A 10 14.85 3.31 -14.32
N VAL A 11 14.27 2.10 -14.42
CA VAL A 11 15.02 0.83 -14.40
C VAL A 11 16.12 0.78 -15.46
N ILE A 12 15.86 1.34 -16.64
CA ILE A 12 16.81 1.35 -17.77
C ILE A 12 17.75 2.56 -17.70
N MET A 13 17.22 3.76 -17.49
CA MET A 13 18.02 5.00 -17.55
C MET A 13 19.01 5.11 -16.41
N LEU A 14 18.65 4.65 -15.20
CA LEU A 14 19.49 4.87 -14.03
C LEU A 14 20.82 4.10 -14.10
N PRO A 15 20.88 2.80 -14.44
CA PRO A 15 22.14 2.10 -14.67
C PRO A 15 22.95 2.66 -15.85
N LEU A 16 22.29 3.19 -16.89
CA LEU A 16 22.96 3.77 -18.05
C LEU A 16 23.63 5.11 -17.74
N VAL A 17 23.07 5.89 -16.82
CA VAL A 17 23.59 7.20 -16.41
C VAL A 17 24.64 7.07 -15.32
N SER A 18 24.58 6.02 -14.51
CA SER A 18 25.56 5.78 -13.45
C SER A 18 26.95 5.52 -14.03
N LEU A 19 27.93 6.37 -13.70
CA LEU A 19 29.31 6.21 -14.18
C LEU A 19 29.97 4.94 -13.61
N THR A 20 29.70 4.67 -12.34
CA THR A 20 30.15 3.48 -11.64
C THR A 20 28.95 2.72 -11.13
N THR A 21 29.04 1.40 -11.15
CA THR A 21 28.03 0.52 -10.58
C THR A 21 28.63 -0.32 -9.47
N GLN A 22 27.85 -0.60 -8.44
CA GLN A 22 28.26 -1.47 -7.36
C GLN A 22 28.47 -2.90 -7.85
N SER A 23 29.36 -3.63 -7.19
CA SER A 23 29.57 -5.04 -7.51
C SER A 23 28.33 -5.87 -7.15
N ALA A 24 28.11 -6.98 -7.87
CA ALA A 24 27.04 -7.93 -7.52
C ALA A 24 27.21 -8.49 -6.09
N SER A 25 28.46 -8.66 -5.63
CA SER A 25 28.73 -9.05 -4.25
C SER A 25 28.18 -8.02 -3.27
N TYR A 26 28.42 -6.74 -3.51
CA TYR A 26 27.87 -5.68 -2.66
C TYR A 26 26.33 -5.73 -2.64
N VAL A 27 25.70 -5.75 -3.80
CA VAL A 27 24.23 -5.71 -3.91
C VAL A 27 23.53 -6.90 -3.25
N PHE A 28 24.10 -8.10 -3.32
CA PHE A 28 23.46 -9.32 -2.80
C PHE A 28 23.94 -9.74 -1.40
N THR A 29 25.06 -9.21 -0.90
CA THR A 29 25.66 -9.66 0.37
C THR A 29 25.92 -8.56 1.39
N HIS A 30 26.05 -7.30 0.97
CA HIS A 30 26.28 -6.20 1.90
C HIS A 30 25.02 -5.91 2.71
N PHE A 31 25.16 -5.86 4.03
CA PHE A 31 24.05 -5.57 4.94
C PHE A 31 24.35 -4.29 5.71
N GLU A 32 23.76 -3.19 5.26
CA GLU A 32 23.90 -1.87 5.86
C GLU A 32 22.79 -1.63 6.89
N THR A 33 23.17 -1.18 8.09
CA THR A 33 22.22 -0.92 9.19
C THR A 33 22.16 0.55 9.59
N ALA A 34 23.15 1.36 9.20
CA ALA A 34 23.22 2.80 9.49
C ALA A 34 22.74 3.18 10.91
N PRO A 35 23.39 2.67 11.97
CA PRO A 35 22.98 2.91 13.35
C PRO A 35 23.06 4.39 13.74
N GLU A 36 23.88 5.19 13.05
CA GLU A 36 23.97 6.64 13.27
C GLU A 36 22.71 7.37 12.81
N SER A 37 22.08 6.92 11.72
CA SER A 37 20.86 7.51 11.17
C SER A 37 19.60 6.98 11.84
N THR A 38 19.60 5.70 12.23
CA THR A 38 18.40 5.03 12.75
C THR A 38 18.40 4.79 14.26
N GLY A 39 19.57 4.81 14.90
CA GLY A 39 19.75 4.39 16.29
C GLY A 39 19.57 2.89 16.55
N ILE A 40 19.36 2.08 15.50
CA ILE A 40 19.13 0.65 15.62
C ILE A 40 20.47 -0.09 15.59
N THR A 41 20.85 -0.69 16.72
CA THR A 41 22.10 -1.45 16.86
C THR A 41 21.93 -2.96 16.65
N SER A 42 20.72 -3.48 16.85
CA SER A 42 20.43 -4.91 16.70
C SER A 42 20.19 -5.28 15.24
N LYS A 43 21.09 -6.10 14.68
CA LYS A 43 20.94 -6.64 13.31
C LYS A 43 19.65 -7.42 13.12
N ALA A 44 19.25 -8.23 14.11
CA ALA A 44 18.02 -9.00 14.05
C ALA A 44 16.78 -8.10 13.96
N TYR A 45 16.80 -6.99 14.69
CA TYR A 45 15.72 -6.00 14.65
C TYR A 45 15.68 -5.25 13.32
N ALA A 46 16.84 -4.87 12.77
CA ALA A 46 16.94 -4.27 11.45
C ALA A 46 16.40 -5.19 10.33
N VAL A 47 16.67 -6.51 10.41
CA VAL A 47 16.11 -7.50 9.48
C VAL A 47 14.58 -7.60 9.57
N ILE A 48 14.02 -7.53 10.78
CA ILE A 48 12.56 -7.53 10.97
C ILE A 48 11.94 -6.29 10.32
N LEU A 49 12.56 -5.12 10.51
CA LEU A 49 12.08 -3.85 9.95
C LEU A 49 12.27 -3.73 8.43
N SER A 50 13.29 -4.37 7.84
CA SER A 50 13.55 -4.25 6.39
C SER A 50 12.39 -4.78 5.53
N VAL A 51 11.60 -5.73 6.08
CA VAL A 51 10.42 -6.29 5.41
C VAL A 51 9.31 -5.26 5.21
N LEU A 52 9.29 -4.17 5.98
CA LEU A 52 8.28 -3.11 5.88
C LEU A 52 8.23 -2.48 4.48
N VAL A 53 9.39 -2.19 3.88
CA VAL A 53 9.47 -1.57 2.55
C VAL A 53 8.91 -2.52 1.48
N SER A 54 9.23 -3.81 1.57
CA SER A 54 8.69 -4.83 0.66
C SER A 54 7.17 -4.93 0.76
N GLN A 55 6.62 -4.89 1.98
CA GLN A 55 5.16 -4.90 2.19
C GLN A 55 4.50 -3.65 1.61
N TYR A 56 5.12 -2.48 1.77
CA TYR A 56 4.61 -1.23 1.18
C TYR A 56 4.63 -1.25 -0.35
N SER A 57 5.57 -1.96 -0.96
CA SER A 57 5.73 -2.00 -2.42
C SER A 57 4.64 -2.80 -3.14
N LEU A 58 3.96 -3.71 -2.45
CA LEU A 58 2.93 -4.58 -3.03
C LEU A 58 1.51 -4.05 -2.84
N TYR A 59 1.34 -2.76 -2.57
CA TYR A 59 0.03 -2.18 -2.35
C TYR A 59 -0.89 -2.19 -3.58
N GLY A 60 -2.20 -2.40 -3.34
CA GLY A 60 -3.25 -2.19 -4.34
C GLY A 60 -3.51 -3.34 -5.30
N TYR A 61 -2.99 -4.56 -5.04
CA TYR A 61 -3.29 -5.75 -5.85
C TYR A 61 -4.79 -6.11 -5.88
N ASP A 62 -5.55 -5.68 -4.89
CA ASP A 62 -6.99 -5.90 -4.72
C ASP A 62 -7.84 -4.91 -5.52
N ALA A 63 -7.23 -3.89 -6.14
CA ALA A 63 -7.93 -2.97 -7.03
C ALA A 63 -8.67 -3.72 -8.15
N ALA A 64 -8.10 -4.82 -8.64
CA ALA A 64 -8.76 -5.70 -9.61
C ALA A 64 -10.06 -6.30 -9.06
N ALA A 65 -10.13 -6.61 -7.75
CA ALA A 65 -11.34 -7.11 -7.10
C ALA A 65 -12.46 -6.07 -7.09
N HIS A 66 -12.14 -4.79 -6.88
CA HIS A 66 -13.12 -3.68 -6.89
C HIS A 66 -13.71 -3.38 -8.27
N LEU A 67 -13.03 -3.81 -9.33
CA LEU A 67 -13.46 -3.65 -10.73
C LEU A 67 -14.07 -4.94 -11.31
N THR A 68 -14.28 -5.96 -10.49
CA THR A 68 -14.83 -7.25 -10.95
C THR A 68 -16.23 -7.10 -11.53
N GLU A 69 -17.07 -6.21 -10.99
CA GLU A 69 -18.44 -5.95 -11.52
C GLU A 69 -18.43 -5.43 -12.97
N GLU A 70 -17.34 -4.80 -13.41
CA GLU A 70 -17.16 -4.29 -14.78
C GLU A 70 -16.38 -5.27 -15.68
N THR A 71 -15.90 -6.38 -15.12
CA THR A 71 -15.03 -7.35 -15.80
C THR A 71 -15.85 -8.48 -16.43
N LYS A 72 -15.68 -8.70 -17.74
CA LYS A 72 -16.26 -9.86 -18.41
C LYS A 72 -15.64 -11.15 -17.86
N GLY A 73 -16.47 -12.11 -17.44
CA GLY A 73 -15.99 -13.37 -16.86
C GLY A 73 -15.25 -13.18 -15.53
N ALA A 74 -15.78 -12.32 -14.65
CA ALA A 74 -15.15 -11.93 -13.39
C ALA A 74 -14.81 -13.10 -12.45
N ASP A 75 -15.57 -14.19 -12.53
CA ASP A 75 -15.40 -15.44 -11.78
C ASP A 75 -14.05 -16.14 -12.04
N LYS A 76 -13.50 -16.01 -13.25
CA LYS A 76 -12.16 -16.52 -13.62
C LYS A 76 -11.14 -15.39 -13.76
N ASN A 77 -11.52 -14.31 -14.44
CA ASN A 77 -10.61 -13.22 -14.77
C ASN A 77 -10.23 -12.38 -13.56
N GLY A 78 -11.09 -12.26 -12.54
CA GLY A 78 -10.77 -11.54 -11.31
C GLY A 78 -9.55 -12.13 -10.56
N PRO A 79 -9.59 -13.42 -10.17
CA PRO A 79 -8.45 -14.08 -9.54
C PRO A 79 -7.16 -14.06 -10.39
N ILE A 80 -7.28 -14.30 -11.70
CA ILE A 80 -6.14 -14.26 -12.63
C ILE A 80 -5.55 -12.85 -12.72
N ALA A 81 -6.37 -11.81 -12.75
CA ALA A 81 -5.91 -10.42 -12.77
C ALA A 81 -5.13 -10.06 -11.50
N ILE A 82 -5.59 -10.50 -10.33
CA ILE A 82 -4.87 -10.28 -9.06
C ILE A 82 -3.50 -10.98 -9.09
N LEU A 83 -3.47 -12.27 -9.42
CA LEU A 83 -2.22 -13.06 -9.43
C LEU A 83 -1.21 -12.56 -10.47
N SER A 84 -1.68 -12.25 -11.68
CA SER A 84 -0.81 -11.70 -12.73
C SER A 84 -0.28 -10.31 -12.35
N SER A 85 -1.09 -9.46 -11.74
CA SER A 85 -0.65 -8.13 -11.27
C SER A 85 0.43 -8.25 -10.19
N ILE A 86 0.26 -9.14 -9.21
CA ILE A 86 1.26 -9.39 -8.17
C ILE A 86 2.58 -9.88 -8.79
N GLY A 87 2.51 -10.84 -9.72
CA GLY A 87 3.70 -11.37 -10.40
C GLY A 87 4.46 -10.30 -11.18
N ILE A 88 3.75 -9.48 -11.96
CA ILE A 88 4.32 -8.38 -12.74
C ILE A 88 4.95 -7.33 -11.81
N ILE A 89 4.22 -6.86 -10.80
CA ILE A 89 4.72 -5.83 -9.86
C ILE A 89 5.93 -6.34 -9.09
N SER A 90 5.93 -7.62 -8.68
CA SER A 90 7.08 -8.23 -7.98
C SER A 90 8.32 -8.24 -8.86
N LEU A 91 8.19 -8.63 -10.13
CA LEU A 91 9.31 -8.67 -11.07
C LEU A 91 9.87 -7.27 -11.37
N PHE A 92 9.01 -6.32 -11.73
CA PHE A 92 9.44 -4.95 -12.06
C PHE A 92 9.90 -4.17 -10.83
N GLY A 93 9.26 -4.37 -9.67
CA GLY A 93 9.68 -3.78 -8.40
C GLY A 93 11.05 -4.31 -7.96
N TRP A 94 11.31 -5.61 -8.13
CA TRP A 94 12.62 -6.19 -7.89
C TRP A 94 13.68 -5.63 -8.84
N ALA A 95 13.39 -5.54 -10.14
CA ALA A 95 14.30 -4.93 -11.11
C ALA A 95 14.59 -3.45 -10.80
N TYR A 96 13.59 -2.70 -10.31
CA TYR A 96 13.75 -1.31 -9.87
C TYR A 96 14.65 -1.18 -8.64
N ILE A 97 14.45 -2.03 -7.63
CA ILE A 97 15.32 -2.06 -6.45
C ILE A 97 16.76 -2.40 -6.85
N LEU A 98 16.96 -3.37 -7.75
CA LEU A 98 18.29 -3.68 -8.28
C LEU A 98 18.90 -2.49 -9.02
N ALA A 99 18.15 -1.82 -9.90
CA ALA A 99 18.64 -0.65 -10.60
C ALA A 99 19.09 0.45 -9.64
N LEU A 100 18.33 0.70 -8.56
CA LEU A 100 18.74 1.65 -7.52
C LEU A 100 20.01 1.20 -6.79
N THR A 101 20.07 -0.05 -6.32
CA THR A 101 21.20 -0.53 -5.51
C THR A 101 22.49 -0.66 -6.30
N PHE A 102 22.43 -1.06 -7.57
CA PHE A 102 23.58 -1.06 -8.46
C PHE A 102 24.08 0.36 -8.78
N SER A 103 23.20 1.35 -8.76
CA SER A 103 23.52 2.75 -9.08
C SER A 103 23.98 3.59 -7.89
N ILE A 104 24.12 3.01 -6.71
CA ILE A 104 24.68 3.70 -5.54
C ILE A 104 26.13 4.10 -5.84
N GLN A 105 26.43 5.39 -5.77
CA GLN A 105 27.79 5.90 -5.97
C GLN A 105 28.61 5.84 -4.68
N ASP A 106 28.12 6.46 -3.60
CA ASP A 106 28.77 6.45 -2.28
C ASP A 106 27.78 6.05 -1.17
N PRO A 107 27.86 4.82 -0.64
CA PRO A 107 26.98 4.34 0.42
C PRO A 107 27.02 5.19 1.70
N SER A 108 28.16 5.80 2.02
CA SER A 108 28.33 6.61 3.24
C SER A 108 27.65 7.98 3.11
N TYR A 109 27.66 8.56 1.92
CA TYR A 109 27.03 9.84 1.63
C TYR A 109 25.50 9.76 1.53
N LEU A 110 24.95 8.59 1.18
CA LEU A 110 23.49 8.40 1.02
C LEU A 110 22.67 8.78 2.26
N TYR A 111 23.22 8.52 3.45
CA TYR A 111 22.55 8.72 4.72
C TYR A 111 23.06 9.95 5.49
N ASP A 112 23.92 10.76 4.87
CA ASP A 112 24.41 12.00 5.47
C ASP A 112 23.29 13.05 5.52
N VAL A 113 23.05 13.62 6.69
CA VAL A 113 22.05 14.65 6.92
C VAL A 113 22.38 15.96 6.17
N ASN A 114 23.64 16.15 5.79
CA ASN A 114 24.11 17.32 5.06
C ASN A 114 24.06 17.16 3.53
N ASN A 115 23.65 15.98 3.02
CA ASN A 115 23.49 15.79 1.59
C ASN A 115 22.28 16.56 1.04
N GLU A 116 22.14 16.57 -0.28
CA GLU A 116 21.13 17.33 -1.02
C GLU A 116 19.68 16.89 -0.70
N THR A 117 19.51 15.70 -0.11
CA THR A 117 18.21 15.14 0.29
C THR A 117 18.05 14.95 1.80
N ALA A 118 18.93 15.58 2.59
CA ALA A 118 18.97 15.54 4.05
C ALA A 118 19.01 14.12 4.66
N GLY A 119 19.61 13.15 3.96
CA GLY A 119 19.74 11.76 4.39
C GLY A 119 18.41 10.99 4.51
N ALA A 120 17.30 11.59 4.06
CA ALA A 120 15.95 11.06 4.26
C ALA A 120 15.34 10.47 2.98
N PHE A 121 15.69 11.01 1.80
CA PHE A 121 15.12 10.59 0.52
C PHE A 121 16.15 9.82 -0.33
N VAL A 122 16.58 8.67 0.17
CA VAL A 122 17.66 7.85 -0.42
C VAL A 122 17.48 7.58 -1.93
N PRO A 123 16.29 7.17 -2.45
CA PRO A 123 16.14 6.97 -3.90
C PRO A 123 16.34 8.26 -4.71
N ALA A 124 15.97 9.42 -4.16
CA ALA A 124 16.19 10.70 -4.82
C ALA A 124 17.68 11.09 -4.83
N GLN A 125 18.42 10.78 -3.75
CA GLN A 125 19.86 10.97 -3.68
C GLN A 125 20.58 10.12 -4.73
N ILE A 126 20.22 8.84 -4.86
CA ILE A 126 20.81 7.95 -5.88
C ILE A 126 20.63 8.50 -7.30
N LEU A 127 19.42 9.02 -7.60
CA LEU A 127 19.16 9.68 -8.88
C LEU A 127 20.02 10.93 -9.05
N TYR A 128 20.14 11.75 -8.00
CA TYR A 128 20.95 12.96 -8.02
C TYR A 128 22.43 12.63 -8.27
N ASP A 129 23.02 11.73 -7.49
CA ASP A 129 24.43 11.34 -7.57
C ASP A 129 24.79 10.75 -8.93
N ALA A 130 23.92 9.89 -9.49
CA ALA A 130 24.15 9.29 -10.80
C ALA A 130 24.22 10.36 -11.91
N PHE A 131 23.28 11.31 -11.94
CA PHE A 131 23.24 12.36 -12.96
C PHE A 131 24.31 13.43 -12.75
N HIS A 132 24.53 13.85 -11.50
CA HIS A 132 25.56 14.82 -11.15
C HIS A 132 26.95 14.26 -11.47
N GLY A 133 27.24 13.02 -11.09
CA GLY A 133 28.54 12.39 -11.38
C GLY A 133 28.84 12.32 -12.88
N ARG A 134 27.85 11.99 -13.73
CA ARG A 134 28.07 11.83 -15.18
C ARG A 134 28.10 13.14 -15.96
N TYR A 135 27.18 14.06 -15.64
CA TYR A 135 26.93 15.25 -16.46
C TYR A 135 27.28 16.56 -15.76
N ASN A 136 27.75 16.52 -14.50
CA ASN A 136 27.88 17.69 -13.62
C ASN A 136 26.60 18.55 -13.59
N ASN A 137 25.44 17.92 -13.82
CA ASN A 137 24.14 18.59 -13.89
C ASN A 137 23.04 17.66 -13.36
N SER A 138 22.21 18.18 -12.47
CA SER A 138 21.12 17.47 -11.80
C SER A 138 19.78 17.56 -12.53
N THR A 139 19.72 18.20 -13.70
CA THR A 139 18.46 18.38 -14.47
C THR A 139 17.79 17.04 -14.79
N GLY A 140 18.56 16.02 -15.16
CA GLY A 140 18.01 14.70 -15.47
C GLY A 140 17.42 13.98 -14.25
N ALA A 141 18.03 14.14 -13.07
CA ALA A 141 17.48 13.64 -11.81
C ALA A 141 16.13 14.30 -11.49
N ILE A 142 16.02 15.62 -11.66
CA ILE A 142 14.78 16.37 -11.46
C ILE A 142 13.68 15.87 -12.41
N ILE A 143 14.00 15.65 -13.69
CA ILE A 143 13.02 15.11 -14.66
C ILE A 143 12.50 13.73 -14.22
N LEU A 144 13.39 12.84 -13.77
CA LEU A 144 12.97 11.52 -13.27
C LEU A 144 12.13 11.62 -11.99
N LEU A 145 12.44 12.56 -11.09
CA LEU A 145 11.60 12.83 -9.92
C LEU A 145 10.21 13.33 -10.30
N PHE A 146 10.08 14.16 -11.34
CA PHE A 146 8.78 14.56 -11.89
C PHE A 146 8.00 13.36 -12.46
N VAL A 147 8.69 12.41 -13.10
CA VAL A 147 8.08 11.16 -13.59
C VAL A 147 7.56 10.31 -12.43
N ILE A 148 8.33 10.19 -11.34
CA ILE A 148 7.91 9.50 -10.11
C ILE A 148 6.68 10.21 -9.52
N TRP A 149 6.74 11.53 -9.36
CA TRP A 149 5.63 12.33 -8.85
C TRP A 149 4.36 12.15 -9.67
N GLY A 150 4.46 12.22 -11.00
CA GLY A 150 3.32 11.99 -11.90
C GLY A 150 2.71 10.60 -11.73
N SER A 151 3.56 9.58 -11.55
CA SER A 151 3.10 8.21 -11.30
C SER A 151 2.31 8.09 -9.99
N PHE A 152 2.79 8.70 -8.91
CA PHE A 152 2.06 8.77 -7.63
C PHE A 152 0.77 9.58 -7.74
N PHE A 153 0.77 10.68 -8.49
CA PHE A 153 -0.41 11.51 -8.71
C PHE A 153 -1.53 10.72 -9.41
N PHE A 154 -1.24 10.05 -10.53
CA PHE A 154 -2.22 9.22 -11.22
C PHE A 154 -2.64 7.99 -10.40
N GLY A 155 -1.72 7.40 -9.63
CA GLY A 155 -2.02 6.34 -8.68
C GLY A 155 -3.02 6.79 -7.61
N GLY A 156 -2.81 7.97 -7.02
CA GLY A 156 -3.70 8.56 -6.02
C GLY A 156 -5.10 8.85 -6.57
N LEU A 157 -5.21 9.34 -7.81
CA LEU A 157 -6.50 9.53 -8.48
C LEU A 157 -7.27 8.21 -8.66
N SER A 158 -6.57 7.15 -9.05
CA SER A 158 -7.14 5.80 -9.18
C SER A 158 -7.67 5.27 -7.85
N ILE A 159 -6.85 5.35 -6.79
CA ILE A 159 -7.23 4.89 -5.45
C ILE A 159 -8.41 5.70 -4.90
N THR A 160 -8.42 7.02 -5.08
CA THR A 160 -9.52 7.89 -4.65
C THR A 160 -10.83 7.49 -5.34
N THR A 161 -10.76 7.12 -6.62
CA THR A 161 -11.93 6.64 -7.36
C THR A 161 -12.44 5.31 -6.81
N SER A 162 -11.55 4.37 -6.50
CA SER A 162 -11.90 3.09 -5.86
C SER A 162 -12.52 3.29 -4.47
N ALA A 163 -11.94 4.17 -3.65
CA ALA A 163 -12.47 4.49 -2.32
C ALA A 163 -13.88 5.08 -2.39
N ALA A 164 -14.14 5.98 -3.34
CA ALA A 164 -15.46 6.56 -3.55
C ALA A 164 -16.52 5.49 -3.93
N ARG A 165 -16.13 4.44 -4.66
CA ARG A 165 -17.02 3.31 -4.98
C ARG A 165 -17.39 2.50 -3.74
N VAL A 166 -16.43 2.26 -2.84
CA VAL A 166 -16.68 1.59 -1.55
C VAL A 166 -17.63 2.43 -0.69
N VAL A 167 -17.40 3.74 -0.58
CA VAL A 167 -18.30 4.66 0.13
C VAL A 167 -19.70 4.62 -0.47
N TYR A 168 -19.82 4.67 -1.80
CA TYR A 168 -21.10 4.57 -2.49
C TYR A 168 -21.82 3.24 -2.20
N ALA A 169 -21.12 2.11 -2.26
CA ALA A 169 -21.69 0.79 -1.98
C ALA A 169 -22.18 0.68 -0.53
N LEU A 170 -21.39 1.14 0.44
CA LEU A 170 -21.81 1.21 1.85
C LEU A 170 -22.99 2.14 2.05
N SER A 171 -23.05 3.26 1.33
CA SER A 171 -24.17 4.22 1.38
C SER A 171 -25.45 3.63 0.80
N ARG A 172 -25.36 2.76 -0.21
CA ARG A 172 -26.52 2.03 -0.72
C ARG A 172 -27.17 1.18 0.36
N ASP A 173 -26.35 0.57 1.20
CA ASP A 173 -26.77 -0.35 2.26
C ASP A 173 -27.03 0.39 3.59
N ASN A 174 -27.12 1.72 3.58
CA ASN A 174 -27.26 2.60 4.74
C ASN A 174 -26.16 2.44 5.80
N GLY A 175 -24.99 1.91 5.41
CA GLY A 175 -23.87 1.61 6.29
C GLY A 175 -23.03 2.81 6.74
N VAL A 176 -23.31 4.02 6.26
CA VAL A 176 -22.59 5.25 6.62
C VAL A 176 -23.53 6.38 7.00
N PRO A 177 -23.15 7.28 7.93
CA PRO A 177 -23.93 8.45 8.27
C PRO A 177 -24.14 9.33 7.03
N PHE A 178 -25.33 9.92 6.89
CA PHE A 178 -25.74 10.71 5.71
C PHE A 178 -25.70 9.92 4.39
N SER A 179 -25.99 8.61 4.42
CA SER A 179 -26.03 7.70 3.26
C SER A 179 -26.79 8.27 2.05
N SER A 180 -27.85 9.04 2.26
CA SER A 180 -28.66 9.68 1.22
C SER A 180 -27.90 10.73 0.38
N VAL A 181 -26.85 11.33 0.93
CA VAL A 181 -26.01 12.33 0.24
C VAL A 181 -24.95 11.63 -0.61
N TRP A 182 -24.28 10.62 -0.03
CA TRP A 182 -23.15 9.93 -0.64
C TRP A 182 -23.57 8.94 -1.73
N ARG A 183 -24.79 8.39 -1.65
CA ARG A 183 -25.37 7.50 -2.67
C ARG A 183 -25.78 8.23 -3.96
N LYS A 184 -25.76 9.57 -4.02
CA LYS A 184 -26.18 10.29 -5.24
C LYS A 184 -25.14 10.12 -6.36
N ILE A 185 -25.59 9.61 -7.51
CA ILE A 185 -24.78 9.50 -8.73
C ILE A 185 -24.99 10.76 -9.59
N HIS A 186 -23.91 11.31 -10.13
CA HIS A 186 -23.99 12.46 -11.03
C HIS A 186 -24.70 12.10 -12.35
N PRO A 187 -25.73 12.84 -12.79
CA PRO A 187 -26.57 12.47 -13.92
C PRO A 187 -25.81 12.36 -15.25
N LYS A 188 -24.82 13.22 -15.47
CA LYS A 188 -24.00 13.30 -16.70
C LYS A 188 -22.78 12.38 -16.70
N HIS A 189 -22.11 12.25 -15.56
CA HIS A 189 -20.80 11.57 -15.45
C HIS A 189 -20.94 10.14 -14.92
N LYS A 190 -22.12 9.75 -14.43
CA LYS A 190 -22.43 8.41 -13.89
C LYS A 190 -21.47 7.94 -12.79
N VAL A 191 -20.87 8.89 -12.06
CA VAL A 191 -19.98 8.65 -10.92
C VAL A 191 -20.54 9.26 -9.63
N PRO A 192 -20.24 8.69 -8.45
CA PRO A 192 -20.68 9.23 -7.16
C PRO A 192 -19.81 10.43 -6.73
N SER A 193 -20.01 11.60 -7.37
CA SER A 193 -19.17 12.79 -7.15
C SER A 193 -19.11 13.26 -5.70
N ASN A 194 -20.20 13.13 -4.94
CA ASN A 194 -20.22 13.50 -3.52
C ASN A 194 -19.29 12.61 -2.68
N ALA A 195 -19.25 11.30 -2.97
CA ALA A 195 -18.35 10.37 -2.31
C ALA A 195 -16.88 10.65 -2.66
N VAL A 196 -16.60 11.04 -3.92
CA VAL A 196 -15.25 11.45 -4.35
C VAL A 196 -14.77 12.67 -3.56
N TRP A 197 -15.60 13.71 -3.45
CA TRP A 197 -15.25 14.92 -2.68
C TRP A 197 -15.10 14.63 -1.18
N LEU A 198 -15.89 13.73 -0.61
CA LEU A 198 -15.72 13.28 0.77
C LEU A 198 -14.34 12.64 0.97
N CYS A 199 -13.98 11.67 0.11
CA CYS A 199 -12.66 11.04 0.16
C CYS A 199 -11.54 12.08 0.00
N ALA A 200 -11.66 12.99 -0.97
CA ALA A 200 -10.68 14.04 -1.20
C ALA A 200 -10.53 14.98 0.01
N ALA A 201 -11.64 15.41 0.62
CA ALA A 201 -11.63 16.27 1.80
C ALA A 201 -10.95 15.57 3.00
N ILE A 202 -11.25 14.30 3.24
CA ILE A 202 -10.59 13.51 4.30
C ILE A 202 -9.08 13.38 4.00
N CYS A 203 -8.70 13.09 2.76
CA CYS A 203 -7.29 13.03 2.37
C CYS A 203 -6.57 14.37 2.57
N ILE A 204 -7.20 15.50 2.25
CA ILE A 204 -6.62 16.84 2.48
C ILE A 204 -6.46 17.10 3.99
N LEU A 205 -7.49 16.81 4.79
CA LEU A 205 -7.45 17.00 6.25
C LEU A 205 -6.35 16.17 6.91
N LEU A 206 -6.17 14.91 6.48
CA LEU A 206 -5.09 14.05 6.96
C LEU A 206 -3.72 14.42 6.36
N GLY A 207 -3.69 14.99 5.16
CA GLY A 207 -2.48 15.39 4.45
C GLY A 207 -1.87 16.70 4.93
N LEU A 208 -2.67 17.65 5.43
CA LEU A 208 -2.17 18.95 5.90
C LEU A 208 -1.13 18.84 7.04
N PRO A 209 -1.33 18.01 8.09
CA PRO A 209 -0.33 17.82 9.14
C PRO A 209 1.01 17.23 8.67
N ILE A 210 0.98 16.42 7.60
CA ILE A 210 2.18 15.78 7.02
C ILE A 210 3.22 16.82 6.57
N LEU A 211 2.77 18.01 6.14
CA LEU A 211 3.65 19.07 5.65
C LEU A 211 4.58 19.66 6.73
N LYS A 212 4.27 19.45 8.01
CA LYS A 212 5.04 20.01 9.13
C LYS A 212 5.69 18.95 10.01
N VAL A 213 5.11 17.75 10.10
CA VAL A 213 5.51 16.75 11.09
C VAL A 213 5.71 15.38 10.42
N ASN A 214 6.97 15.00 10.20
CA ASN A 214 7.34 13.71 9.61
C ASN A 214 6.79 12.50 10.38
N VAL A 215 6.63 12.65 11.70
CA VAL A 215 6.03 11.60 12.53
C VAL A 215 4.56 11.35 12.18
N VAL A 216 3.83 12.39 11.75
CA VAL A 216 2.45 12.22 11.33
C VAL A 216 2.38 11.43 10.02
N PHE A 217 3.32 11.66 9.10
CA PHE A 217 3.42 10.87 7.86
C PHE A 217 3.63 9.38 8.14
N THR A 218 4.59 9.05 9.00
CA THR A 218 4.91 7.65 9.34
C THR A 218 3.77 6.98 10.10
N ALA A 219 3.11 7.71 11.01
CA ALA A 219 1.92 7.22 11.71
C ALA A 219 0.75 6.93 10.75
N ILE A 220 0.41 7.87 9.87
CA ILE A 220 -0.66 7.68 8.87
C ILE A 220 -0.37 6.48 7.98
N THR A 221 0.85 6.39 7.45
CA THR A 221 1.28 5.28 6.58
C THR A 221 1.11 3.93 7.28
N SER A 222 1.50 3.86 8.55
CA SER A 222 1.37 2.65 9.36
C SER A 222 -0.09 2.27 9.62
N ILE A 223 -0.95 3.23 9.99
CA ILE A 223 -2.38 2.99 10.23
C ILE A 223 -3.08 2.54 8.94
N CYS A 224 -2.80 3.19 7.81
CA CYS A 224 -3.33 2.79 6.51
C CYS A 224 -2.93 1.36 6.17
N THR A 225 -1.69 0.97 6.47
CA THR A 225 -1.22 -0.41 6.23
C THR A 225 -1.86 -1.43 7.13
N ILE A 226 -1.94 -1.14 8.42
CA ILE A 226 -2.59 -2.03 9.38
C ILE A 226 -4.07 -2.16 9.04
N GLY A 227 -4.76 -1.07 8.68
CA GLY A 227 -6.16 -1.09 8.30
C GLY A 227 -6.41 -1.88 7.01
N TRP A 228 -5.57 -1.70 6.00
CA TRP A 228 -5.70 -2.40 4.72
C TRP A 228 -5.40 -3.90 4.86
N VAL A 229 -4.20 -4.24 5.35
CA VAL A 229 -3.75 -5.63 5.49
C VAL A 229 -4.56 -6.37 6.57
N GLY A 230 -4.81 -5.71 7.69
CA GLY A 230 -5.63 -6.24 8.79
C GLY A 230 -7.08 -6.46 8.41
N GLY A 231 -7.64 -5.66 7.48
CA GLY A 231 -8.96 -5.87 6.92
C GLY A 231 -9.13 -7.25 6.26
N TYR A 232 -8.07 -7.78 5.64
CA TYR A 232 -8.09 -9.13 5.06
C TYR A 232 -7.97 -10.25 6.09
N ALA A 233 -7.48 -9.95 7.30
CA ALA A 233 -7.34 -10.97 8.34
C ALA A 233 -8.69 -11.62 8.64
N VAL A 234 -9.77 -10.82 8.69
CA VAL A 234 -11.13 -11.27 9.01
C VAL A 234 -11.65 -12.31 8.00
N PRO A 235 -11.77 -12.00 6.67
CA PRO A 235 -12.25 -12.98 5.71
C PRO A 235 -11.30 -14.17 5.52
N ILE A 236 -9.98 -13.99 5.64
CA ILE A 236 -9.01 -15.09 5.56
C ILE A 236 -9.17 -16.05 6.74
N PHE A 237 -9.28 -15.51 7.95
CA PHE A 237 -9.52 -16.30 9.15
C PHE A 237 -10.88 -17.00 9.11
N ALA A 238 -11.94 -16.29 8.68
CA ALA A 238 -13.25 -16.90 8.46
C ALA A 238 -13.16 -18.07 7.47
N ARG A 239 -12.40 -17.93 6.37
CA ARG A 239 -12.21 -19.00 5.40
C ARG A 239 -11.40 -20.18 5.95
N LEU A 240 -10.47 -19.92 6.87
CA LEU A 240 -9.67 -20.94 7.55
C LEU A 240 -10.53 -21.81 8.49
N VAL A 241 -11.44 -21.18 9.24
CA VAL A 241 -12.33 -21.84 10.21
C VAL A 241 -13.57 -22.45 9.55
N MET A 242 -14.04 -21.89 8.43
CA MET A 242 -15.25 -22.35 7.73
C MET A 242 -15.07 -23.75 7.14
N ASP A 243 -16.03 -24.63 7.48
CA ASP A 243 -16.16 -25.96 6.90
C ASP A 243 -16.41 -25.92 5.39
N GLU A 244 -15.86 -26.91 4.69
CA GLU A 244 -15.97 -26.99 3.22
C GLU A 244 -17.41 -27.14 2.76
N LYS A 245 -18.23 -27.83 3.55
CA LYS A 245 -19.66 -28.08 3.28
C LYS A 245 -20.48 -26.79 3.18
N ASN A 246 -20.02 -25.71 3.83
CA ASN A 246 -20.70 -24.43 3.86
C ASN A 246 -20.18 -23.44 2.81
N PHE A 247 -19.25 -23.87 1.94
CA PHE A 247 -18.61 -23.03 0.96
C PHE A 247 -18.91 -23.50 -0.47
N ASN A 248 -19.57 -22.64 -1.25
CA ASN A 248 -19.79 -22.88 -2.67
C ASN A 248 -18.54 -22.44 -3.45
N ALA A 249 -17.80 -23.42 -3.99
CA ALA A 249 -16.60 -23.14 -4.76
C ALA A 249 -16.93 -22.49 -6.10
N GLY A 250 -16.25 -21.37 -6.39
CA GLY A 250 -16.25 -20.76 -7.72
C GLY A 250 -15.30 -21.50 -8.69
N PRO A 251 -15.26 -21.08 -9.96
CA PRO A 251 -14.38 -21.69 -10.98
C PRO A 251 -12.90 -21.63 -10.64
N PHE A 252 -12.49 -20.66 -9.83
CA PHE A 252 -11.16 -20.59 -9.22
C PHE A 252 -11.22 -21.07 -7.77
N TYR A 253 -10.60 -22.22 -7.48
CA TYR A 253 -10.61 -22.82 -6.16
C TYR A 253 -9.27 -23.47 -5.79
N LEU A 254 -8.78 -23.16 -4.58
CA LEU A 254 -7.50 -23.66 -4.06
C LEU A 254 -7.56 -25.11 -3.54
N GLY A 255 -8.75 -25.72 -3.45
CA GLY A 255 -8.88 -27.10 -3.00
C GLY A 255 -8.26 -27.33 -1.62
N ARG A 256 -7.48 -28.41 -1.52
CA ARG A 256 -6.78 -28.82 -0.29
C ARG A 256 -5.71 -27.80 0.15
N ALA A 257 -5.17 -26.99 -0.76
CA ALA A 257 -4.16 -25.98 -0.44
C ALA A 257 -4.75 -24.78 0.30
N ARG A 258 -6.08 -24.65 0.42
CA ARG A 258 -6.71 -23.51 1.09
C ARG A 258 -6.25 -23.31 2.53
N LYS A 259 -6.19 -24.39 3.33
CA LYS A 259 -5.87 -24.31 4.77
C LYS A 259 -4.44 -23.81 5.01
N PRO A 260 -3.40 -24.42 4.40
CA PRO A 260 -2.04 -23.92 4.59
C PRO A 260 -1.87 -22.51 4.04
N ILE A 261 -2.45 -22.18 2.88
CA ILE A 261 -2.36 -20.82 2.31
C ILE A 261 -3.03 -19.78 3.22
N CYS A 262 -4.25 -20.04 3.70
CA CYS A 262 -4.94 -19.13 4.61
C CYS A 262 -4.19 -18.98 5.95
N LEU A 263 -3.61 -20.07 6.48
CA LEU A 263 -2.82 -20.00 7.71
C LEU A 263 -1.57 -19.15 7.53
N VAL A 264 -0.80 -19.37 6.46
CA VAL A 264 0.41 -18.59 6.16
C VAL A 264 0.04 -17.13 5.93
N ALA A 265 -1.01 -16.85 5.16
CA ALA A 265 -1.47 -15.48 4.92
C ALA A 265 -1.90 -14.79 6.22
N PHE A 266 -2.64 -15.49 7.10
CA PHE A 266 -3.06 -14.94 8.38
C PHE A 266 -1.87 -14.64 9.30
N LEU A 267 -0.92 -15.57 9.42
CA LEU A 267 0.30 -15.37 10.22
C LEU A 267 1.16 -14.22 9.66
N TRP A 268 1.24 -14.09 8.34
CA TRP A 268 1.92 -12.96 7.69
C TRP A 268 1.24 -11.62 8.01
N ILE A 269 -0.09 -11.57 8.01
CA ILE A 269 -0.84 -10.38 8.40
C ILE A 269 -0.56 -10.03 9.87
N CYS A 270 -0.60 -11.01 10.78
CA CYS A 270 -0.26 -10.79 12.19
C CYS A 270 1.18 -10.28 12.36
N TYR A 271 2.13 -10.86 11.65
CA TYR A 271 3.52 -10.42 11.63
C TYR A 271 3.65 -8.98 11.16
N THR A 272 3.16 -8.66 9.95
CA THR A 272 3.26 -7.32 9.37
C THR A 272 2.58 -6.26 10.26
N CYS A 273 1.35 -6.52 10.73
CA CYS A 273 0.68 -5.61 11.66
C CYS A 273 1.50 -5.37 12.94
N SER A 274 2.16 -6.40 13.48
CA SER A 274 3.02 -6.25 14.66
C SER A 274 4.25 -5.41 14.36
N VAL A 275 4.91 -5.63 13.21
CA VAL A 275 6.13 -4.89 12.82
C VAL A 275 5.83 -3.41 12.55
N PHE A 276 4.68 -3.07 11.95
CA PHE A 276 4.27 -1.66 11.75
C PHE A 276 4.01 -0.90 13.07
N LEU A 277 3.84 -1.61 14.19
CA LEU A 277 3.69 -1.02 15.52
C LEU A 277 5.04 -0.82 16.23
N LEU A 278 6.12 -1.39 15.72
CA LEU A 278 7.45 -1.30 16.32
C LEU A 278 8.12 0.07 16.04
N PRO A 279 8.99 0.56 16.94
CA PRO A 279 9.78 1.76 16.68
C PRO A 279 10.76 1.59 15.51
N THR A 280 10.76 2.53 14.58
CA THR A 280 11.67 2.53 13.41
C THR A 280 12.91 3.39 13.62
N LEU A 281 12.92 4.23 14.67
CA LEU A 281 14.01 5.15 15.00
C LEU A 281 14.28 5.15 16.51
N TYR A 282 15.54 5.27 16.88
CA TYR A 282 16.02 5.43 18.25
C TYR A 282 16.99 6.63 18.34
N PRO A 283 17.07 7.32 19.50
CA PRO A 283 16.28 7.12 20.72
C PRO A 283 14.81 7.54 20.56
N ILE A 284 13.91 6.92 21.34
CA ILE A 284 12.48 7.23 21.33
C ILE A 284 12.24 8.57 22.03
N LYS A 285 11.80 9.56 21.26
CA LYS A 285 11.42 10.92 21.68
C LYS A 285 10.06 11.26 21.09
N LEU A 286 9.45 12.38 21.48
CA LEU A 286 8.13 12.79 20.96
C LEU A 286 8.10 12.98 19.43
N ASP A 287 9.24 13.33 18.85
CA ASP A 287 9.49 13.55 17.43
C ASP A 287 10.02 12.31 16.67
N THR A 288 10.25 11.18 17.35
CA THR A 288 10.67 9.91 16.73
C THR A 288 9.78 8.72 17.10
N PHE A 289 8.89 8.90 18.08
CA PHE A 289 7.97 7.86 18.53
C PHE A 289 7.03 7.43 17.39
N ASN A 290 6.85 6.12 17.24
CA ASN A 290 5.86 5.59 16.32
C ASN A 290 4.46 5.71 16.95
N TYR A 291 3.67 6.69 16.49
CA TYR A 291 2.30 6.91 16.99
C TYR A 291 1.25 5.95 16.39
N ALA A 292 1.64 5.02 15.52
CA ALA A 292 0.73 4.05 14.93
C ALA A 292 -0.08 3.23 15.97
N PRO A 293 0.51 2.70 17.07
CA PRO A 293 -0.26 1.96 18.08
C PRO A 293 -1.33 2.79 18.75
N VAL A 294 -1.02 4.06 19.06
CA VAL A 294 -1.97 4.99 19.69
C VAL A 294 -3.13 5.26 18.75
N ALA A 295 -2.84 5.58 17.49
CA ALA A 295 -3.85 5.93 16.52
C ALA A 295 -4.72 4.72 16.12
N VAL A 296 -4.13 3.53 15.94
CA VAL A 296 -4.88 2.29 15.71
C VAL A 296 -5.78 1.97 16.91
N GLY A 297 -5.26 2.11 18.14
CA GLY A 297 -6.05 1.89 19.35
C GLY A 297 -7.26 2.83 19.46
N ILE A 298 -7.06 4.13 19.22
CA ILE A 298 -8.15 5.12 19.21
C ILE A 298 -9.17 4.78 18.12
N PHE A 299 -8.70 4.47 16.91
CA PHE A 299 -9.59 4.19 15.78
C PHE A 299 -10.45 2.94 16.02
N LEU A 300 -9.84 1.85 16.50
CA LEU A 300 -10.57 0.63 16.87
C LEU A 300 -11.54 0.88 18.02
N ALA A 301 -11.16 1.66 19.03
CA ALA A 301 -12.04 2.03 20.13
C ALA A 301 -13.27 2.82 19.64
N LEU A 302 -13.09 3.77 18.72
CA LEU A 302 -14.18 4.55 18.12
C LEU A 302 -15.14 3.65 17.31
N ILE A 303 -14.60 2.72 16.52
CA ILE A 303 -15.42 1.75 15.77
C ILE A 303 -16.22 0.88 16.74
N MET A 304 -15.59 0.32 17.76
CA MET A 304 -16.25 -0.52 18.76
C MET A 304 -17.31 0.26 19.54
N LEU A 305 -17.03 1.51 19.89
CA LEU A 305 -18.00 2.38 20.56
C LEU A 305 -19.22 2.63 19.66
N TRP A 306 -19.01 2.98 18.39
CA TRP A 306 -20.10 3.18 17.44
C TRP A 306 -20.92 1.90 17.22
N TRP A 307 -20.25 0.74 17.15
CA TRP A 307 -20.90 -0.56 17.06
C TRP A 307 -21.81 -0.85 18.26
N VAL A 308 -21.33 -0.63 19.48
CA VAL A 308 -22.07 -0.92 20.71
C VAL A 308 -23.22 0.07 20.93
N LEU A 309 -23.03 1.35 20.61
CA LEU A 309 -24.04 2.39 20.85
C LEU A 309 -25.19 2.31 19.84
N ASP A 310 -24.87 2.11 18.55
CA ASP A 310 -25.84 2.29 17.47
C ASP A 310 -25.80 1.19 16.40
N ALA A 311 -24.64 0.95 15.76
CA ALA A 311 -24.60 0.18 14.51
C ALA A 311 -25.12 -1.26 14.64
N ARG A 312 -24.93 -1.93 15.78
CA ARG A 312 -25.45 -3.28 16.02
C ARG A 312 -26.99 -3.39 15.98
N LYS A 313 -27.71 -2.28 16.13
CA LYS A 313 -29.19 -2.26 16.18
C LYS A 313 -29.82 -2.25 14.79
N TRP A 314 -29.11 -1.72 13.79
CA TRP A 314 -29.67 -1.48 12.45
C TRP A 314 -28.88 -2.12 11.31
N PHE A 315 -27.60 -2.46 11.49
CA PHE A 315 -26.79 -3.06 10.43
C PHE A 315 -27.16 -4.54 10.22
N LYS A 316 -27.77 -4.86 9.07
CA LYS A 316 -28.21 -6.22 8.70
C LYS A 316 -27.28 -6.94 7.71
N GLY A 317 -26.12 -6.36 7.41
CA GLY A 317 -25.18 -6.90 6.41
C GLY A 317 -25.53 -6.51 4.96
N PRO A 318 -24.73 -6.96 3.99
CA PRO A 318 -24.86 -6.56 2.59
C PRO A 318 -26.16 -7.08 1.96
N VAL A 319 -26.87 -6.21 1.24
CA VAL A 319 -28.10 -6.56 0.52
C VAL A 319 -27.72 -7.36 -0.73
N ARG A 320 -28.29 -8.56 -0.89
CA ARG A 320 -28.07 -9.40 -2.08
C ARG A 320 -28.75 -8.77 -3.30
N ASN A 321 -28.01 -8.60 -4.38
CA ASN A 321 -28.49 -8.08 -5.68
C ASN A 321 -28.87 -9.18 -6.68
N ILE A 322 -28.86 -10.45 -6.27
CA ILE A 322 -29.22 -11.57 -7.14
C ILE A 322 -30.63 -11.98 -6.76
N ASP A 323 -31.59 -11.67 -7.64
CA ASP A 323 -32.90 -12.31 -7.58
C ASP A 323 -32.67 -13.80 -7.74
N LEU A 324 -33.15 -14.60 -6.77
CA LEU A 324 -33.28 -16.04 -6.98
C LEU A 324 -34.24 -16.21 -8.16
N GLN A 325 -33.71 -16.42 -9.36
CA GLN A 325 -34.48 -17.09 -10.41
C GLN A 325 -34.82 -18.46 -9.83
N ASN A 326 -36.02 -18.54 -9.27
CA ASN A 326 -36.64 -19.77 -8.80
C ASN A 326 -36.43 -20.84 -9.87
N GLY A 327 -35.83 -21.96 -9.44
CA GLY A 327 -35.38 -23.01 -10.33
C GLY A 327 -36.42 -23.43 -11.35
N LYS A 328 -35.96 -23.52 -12.60
CA LYS A 328 -36.46 -24.39 -13.67
C LYS A 328 -35.43 -24.33 -14.81
N VAL A 329 -34.47 -25.26 -14.74
CA VAL A 329 -33.86 -25.85 -15.95
C VAL A 329 -34.72 -27.04 -16.31
#